data_AF-A0A9W8XY32-F1
#
_entry.id   AF-A0A9W8XY32-F1
#
_cell.length_a   1.000
_cell.length_b   1.000
_cell.length_c   1.000
_cell.angle_alpha   90.00
_cell.angle_beta   90.00
_cell.angle_gamma   90.00
#
_symmetry.space_group_name_H-M   'P 1'
#
loop_
_entity.id
_entity.type
_entity.pdbx_description
1 polymer ?
#
loop_
_entity_poly.entity_id
_entity_poly.type
_entity_poly.pdbx_seq_one_letter_code
_entity_poly.pdbx_strand_id
1 'polypeptide(L)'
;MHGEMLTEDIDSALRAVKKNVKAVHEINCVSYELAPSEFQGFWKQRLRWAQGWAQASLVHMPMVSAAKVWDKPEQGTRSFTKRFGVFSLLAVRELSYYLITQFGSSSSGQYPAYLSHRIFLTCPSLVCLIGTLVITWRVRSEFVSAWMMIVFSAFYPFYLVLMGMIGIYGHARQVVAYNNWNPTARK
;
A
#
# COMPACT_ATOMS: atom_id res chain seq x y z
N MET A 1 -15.25 18.35 -0.49
CA MET A 1 -14.07 17.53 -0.10
C MET A 1 -13.60 18.04 1.26
N HIS A 2 -13.20 17.17 2.19
CA HIS A 2 -12.56 17.64 3.43
C HIS A 2 -11.11 17.99 3.09
N GLY A 3 -10.70 19.24 3.31
CA GLY A 3 -9.36 19.74 2.94
C GLY A 3 -8.23 19.29 3.88
N GLU A 4 -8.54 18.48 4.89
CA GLU A 4 -7.62 18.11 5.97
C GLU A 4 -6.74 16.90 5.63
N MET A 5 -7.13 16.08 4.64
CA MET A 5 -6.40 14.86 4.29
C MET A 5 -5.41 15.11 3.15
N LEU A 6 -4.20 14.57 3.27
CA LEU A 6 -3.15 14.69 2.26
C LEU A 6 -3.46 13.94 0.96
N THR A 7 -4.35 12.94 1.03
CA THR A 7 -4.81 12.13 -0.09
C THR A 7 -6.34 12.06 -0.07
N GLU A 8 -6.96 13.11 -0.59
CA GLU A 8 -8.40 13.30 -0.62
C GLU A 8 -9.13 12.25 -1.47
N ASP A 9 -8.45 11.76 -2.50
CA ASP A 9 -8.90 10.69 -3.40
C ASP A 9 -9.11 9.38 -2.64
N ILE A 10 -8.13 8.96 -1.85
CA ILE A 10 -8.18 7.75 -1.01
C ILE A 10 -9.30 7.86 0.02
N ASP A 11 -9.41 9.00 0.70
CA ASP A 11 -10.48 9.22 1.67
C ASP A 11 -11.86 9.14 1.04
N SER A 12 -12.05 9.81 -0.11
CA SER A 12 -13.31 9.78 -0.82
C SER A 12 -13.70 8.38 -1.28
N ALA A 13 -12.72 7.59 -1.74
CA ALA A 13 -12.91 6.20 -2.11
C ALA A 13 -13.31 5.33 -0.91
N LEU A 14 -12.62 5.47 0.23
CA LEU A 14 -12.96 4.72 1.45
C LEU A 14 -14.33 5.09 2.01
N ARG A 15 -14.74 6.37 1.92
CA ARG A 15 -16.12 6.78 2.25
C ARG A 15 -17.16 6.13 1.33
N ALA A 16 -16.88 6.02 0.03
CA ALA A 16 -17.77 5.31 -0.89
C ALA A 16 -17.85 3.80 -0.57
N VAL A 17 -16.72 3.16 -0.26
CA VAL A 17 -16.67 1.77 0.20
C VAL A 17 -17.43 1.58 1.52
N LYS A 18 -17.34 2.55 2.44
CA LYS A 18 -18.10 2.55 3.70
C LYS A 18 -19.61 2.50 3.44
N LYS A 19 -20.08 3.24 2.43
CA LYS A 19 -21.48 3.23 1.98
C LYS A 19 -21.88 2.01 1.17
N ASN A 20 -20.96 1.06 0.95
CA ASN A 20 -21.12 -0.14 0.12
C ASN A 20 -21.44 0.15 -1.35
N VAL A 21 -20.99 1.30 -1.86
CA VAL A 21 -21.09 1.65 -3.29
C VAL A 21 -20.34 0.63 -4.14
N LYS A 22 -20.84 0.40 -5.36
CA LYS A 22 -20.19 -0.48 -6.35
C LYS A 22 -19.01 0.25 -6.99
N ALA A 23 -17.79 -0.13 -6.61
CA ALA A 23 -16.58 0.23 -7.32
C ALA A 23 -16.30 -0.84 -8.40
N VAL A 24 -16.00 -0.40 -9.62
CA VAL A 24 -15.67 -1.27 -10.76
C VAL A 24 -14.31 -0.86 -11.29
N HIS A 25 -13.43 -1.83 -11.51
CA HIS A 25 -12.13 -1.62 -12.15
C HIS A 25 -12.29 -1.86 -13.66
N GLU A 26 -12.27 -0.79 -14.45
CA GLU A 26 -12.39 -0.84 -15.91
C GLU A 26 -11.00 -0.72 -16.54
N ILE A 27 -10.54 -1.77 -17.21
CA ILE A 27 -9.18 -1.83 -17.79
C ILE A 27 -9.04 -0.86 -18.97
N ASN A 28 -10.15 -0.54 -19.64
CA ASN A 28 -10.16 0.39 -20.77
C ASN A 28 -10.23 1.87 -20.34
N CYS A 29 -10.35 2.16 -19.04
CA CYS A 29 -10.29 3.52 -18.51
C CYS A 29 -8.82 3.93 -18.32
N VAL A 30 -8.22 4.45 -19.41
CA VAL A 30 -6.78 4.75 -19.45
C VAL A 30 -6.54 6.25 -19.30
N SER A 31 -5.64 6.61 -18.38
CA SER A 31 -5.10 7.97 -18.23
C SER A 31 -3.57 7.93 -18.25
N TYR A 32 -2.95 8.97 -18.81
CA TYR A 32 -1.49 9.10 -18.84
C TYR A 32 -1.05 10.12 -17.78
N GLU A 33 -0.08 9.72 -16.95
CA GLU A 33 0.56 10.59 -15.96
C GLU A 33 2.06 10.62 -16.18
N LEU A 34 2.67 11.78 -15.92
CA LEU A 34 4.12 11.94 -15.98
C LEU A 34 4.75 11.41 -14.69
N ALA A 35 5.58 10.39 -14.81
CA ALA A 35 6.39 9.93 -13.68
C ALA A 35 7.40 11.02 -13.26
N PRO A 36 7.75 11.13 -11.96
CA PRO A 36 8.77 12.06 -11.51
C PRO A 36 10.10 11.82 -12.25
N SER A 37 10.65 12.88 -12.86
CA SER A 37 11.91 12.83 -13.60
C SER A 37 13.15 12.88 -12.70
N GLU A 38 12.97 13.29 -11.43
CA GLU A 38 14.05 13.40 -10.44
C GLU A 38 13.73 12.57 -9.19
N PHE A 39 14.77 11.97 -8.60
CA PHE A 39 14.63 11.16 -7.39
C PHE A 39 14.04 11.97 -6.21
N GLN A 40 14.38 13.25 -6.10
CA GLN A 40 13.81 14.11 -5.06
C GLN A 40 12.29 14.28 -5.23
N GLY A 41 11.81 14.41 -6.47
CA GLY A 41 10.39 14.48 -6.79
C GLY A 41 9.67 13.18 -6.48
N PHE A 42 10.28 12.05 -6.83
CA PHE A 42 9.80 10.71 -6.47
C PHE A 42 9.67 10.54 -4.95
N TRP A 43 10.72 10.89 -4.19
CA TRP A 43 10.73 10.75 -2.74
C TRP A 43 9.62 11.58 -2.08
N LYS A 44 9.49 12.87 -2.46
CA LYS A 44 8.44 13.76 -1.94
C LYS A 44 7.04 13.21 -2.24
N GLN A 45 6.80 12.77 -3.47
CA GLN A 45 5.51 12.23 -3.89
C GLN A 45 5.14 10.98 -3.09
N ARG A 46 6.04 9.99 -3.03
CA ARG A 46 5.78 8.73 -2.33
C ARG A 46 5.62 8.91 -0.84
N LEU A 47 6.35 9.85 -0.24
CA LEU A 47 6.23 10.17 1.17
C LEU A 47 4.87 10.83 1.51
N ARG A 48 4.36 11.71 0.63
CA ARG A 48 3.00 12.25 0.80
C ARG A 48 1.96 11.14 0.75
N TRP A 49 2.08 10.23 -0.21
CA TRP A 49 1.14 9.13 -0.34
C TRP A 49 1.19 8.21 0.87
N ALA A 50 2.38 7.90 1.38
CA ALA A 50 2.53 7.11 2.60
C ALA A 50 1.87 7.79 3.81
N GLN A 51 2.12 9.09 4.02
CA GLN A 51 1.52 9.83 5.12
C GLN A 51 -0.02 9.96 4.97
N GLY A 52 -0.52 10.26 3.77
CA GLY A 52 -1.95 10.34 3.49
C GLY A 52 -2.66 9.00 3.64
N TRP A 53 -2.02 7.91 3.24
CA TRP A 53 -2.51 6.56 3.51
C TRP A 53 -2.60 6.28 5.02
N ALA A 54 -1.61 6.67 5.81
CA ALA A 54 -1.65 6.51 7.26
C ALA A 54 -2.81 7.30 7.89
N GLN A 55 -3.04 8.54 7.45
CA GLN A 55 -4.20 9.35 7.86
C GLN A 55 -5.51 8.63 7.54
N ALA A 56 -5.66 8.16 6.30
CA ALA A 56 -6.85 7.46 5.86
C ALA A 56 -7.07 6.14 6.59
N SER A 57 -6.00 5.38 6.85
CA SER A 57 -6.06 4.18 7.65
C SER A 57 -6.57 4.48 9.05
N LEU A 58 -6.05 5.48 9.75
CA LEU A 58 -6.51 5.84 11.09
C LEU A 58 -8.00 6.23 11.13
N VAL A 59 -8.45 7.06 10.18
CA VAL A 59 -9.85 7.50 10.10
C VAL A 59 -10.80 6.35 9.78
N HIS A 60 -10.39 5.43 8.89
CA HIS A 60 -11.26 4.37 8.36
C HIS A 60 -11.04 2.99 9.00
N MET A 61 -10.04 2.84 9.89
CA MET A 61 -9.76 1.61 10.63
C MET A 61 -10.97 1.04 11.36
N PRO A 62 -11.90 1.86 11.91
CA PRO A 62 -13.10 1.32 12.53
C PRO A 62 -13.89 0.40 11.60
N MET A 63 -13.87 0.55 10.27
CA MET A 63 -14.56 -0.35 9.33
C MET A 63 -14.11 -1.81 9.42
N VAL A 64 -12.92 -2.04 9.97
CA VAL A 64 -12.28 -3.36 10.09
C VAL A 64 -12.31 -3.89 11.52
N SER A 65 -12.69 -3.05 12.49
CA SER A 65 -12.77 -3.44 13.89
C SER A 65 -13.86 -4.50 14.10
N ALA A 66 -13.62 -5.45 15.01
CA ALA A 66 -14.61 -6.49 15.36
C ALA A 66 -15.98 -5.90 15.74
N ALA A 67 -15.99 -4.69 16.30
CA ALA A 67 -17.20 -3.98 16.68
C ALA A 67 -18.03 -3.45 15.50
N LYS A 68 -17.41 -3.06 14.37
CA LYS A 68 -18.11 -2.42 13.23
C LYS A 68 -17.99 -3.15 11.91
N VAL A 69 -17.21 -4.23 11.84
CA VAL A 69 -17.11 -5.07 10.63
C VAL A 69 -18.46 -5.69 10.27
N TRP A 70 -19.32 -5.92 11.26
CA TRP A 70 -20.69 -6.42 11.15
C TRP A 70 -21.77 -5.34 11.09
N ASP A 71 -21.40 -4.06 11.15
CA ASP A 71 -22.37 -2.98 10.95
C ASP A 71 -22.99 -3.08 9.56
N LYS A 72 -24.31 -2.87 9.50
CA LYS A 72 -25.02 -2.78 8.23
C LYS A 72 -24.59 -1.47 7.54
N PRO A 73 -23.98 -1.53 6.34
CA PRO A 73 -23.71 -0.32 5.58
C PRO A 73 -25.03 0.34 5.14
N GLU A 74 -24.97 1.62 4.73
CA GLU A 74 -26.12 2.37 4.22
C GLU A 74 -26.84 1.64 3.06
N GLN A 75 -26.09 0.90 2.22
CA GLN A 75 -26.65 0.14 1.11
C GLN A 75 -26.38 -1.36 1.28
N GLY A 76 -27.42 -2.17 1.48
CA GLY A 76 -27.34 -3.64 1.44
C GLY A 76 -26.39 -4.28 2.45
N THR A 77 -25.75 -5.39 2.07
CA THR A 77 -24.76 -6.09 2.90
C THR A 77 -23.40 -6.09 2.22
N ARG A 78 -22.31 -5.99 3.01
CA ARG A 78 -20.95 -6.14 2.48
C ARG A 78 -20.67 -7.63 2.27
N SER A 79 -20.29 -8.01 1.06
CA SER A 79 -19.80 -9.37 0.78
C SER A 79 -18.52 -9.67 1.54
N PHE A 80 -18.22 -10.95 1.75
CA PHE A 80 -16.98 -11.40 2.38
C PHE A 80 -15.74 -10.83 1.66
N THR A 81 -15.73 -10.85 0.33
CA THR A 81 -14.63 -10.31 -0.49
C THR A 81 -14.38 -8.83 -0.22
N LYS A 82 -15.43 -8.01 -0.11
CA LYS A 82 -15.27 -6.57 0.22
C LYS A 82 -14.69 -6.38 1.62
N ARG A 83 -15.15 -7.18 2.60
CA ARG A 83 -14.66 -7.14 3.98
C ARG A 83 -13.18 -7.51 4.06
N PHE A 84 -12.81 -8.61 3.40
CA PHE A 84 -11.41 -9.05 3.30
C PHE A 84 -10.54 -8.04 2.55
N GLY A 85 -11.04 -7.45 1.46
CA GLY A 85 -10.33 -6.41 0.72
C GLY A 85 -10.04 -5.17 1.57
N VAL A 86 -11.03 -4.69 2.34
CA VAL A 86 -10.86 -3.58 3.29
C VAL A 86 -9.87 -3.94 4.40
N PHE A 87 -9.95 -5.16 4.95
CA PHE A 87 -8.99 -5.64 5.95
C PHE A 87 -7.57 -5.70 5.40
N SER A 88 -7.40 -6.25 4.20
CA SER A 88 -6.11 -6.30 3.52
C SER A 88 -5.55 -4.89 3.27
N LEU A 89 -6.40 -3.99 2.78
CA LEU A 89 -6.00 -2.63 2.41
C LEU A 89 -5.60 -1.76 3.61
N LEU A 90 -6.35 -1.85 4.73
CA LEU A 90 -6.13 -0.97 5.89
C LEU A 90 -5.24 -1.58 6.97
N ALA A 91 -5.36 -2.88 7.24
CA ALA A 91 -4.60 -3.54 8.30
C ALA A 91 -3.33 -4.21 7.75
N VAL A 92 -3.49 -5.10 6.76
CA VAL A 92 -2.36 -5.89 6.24
C VAL A 92 -1.34 -4.99 5.55
N ARG A 93 -1.78 -3.99 4.79
CA ARG A 93 -0.86 -3.03 4.16
C ARG A 93 0.00 -2.30 5.18
N GLU A 94 -0.60 -1.72 6.22
CA GLU A 94 0.17 -0.94 7.20
C GLU A 94 1.13 -1.81 8.01
N LEU A 95 0.71 -3.03 8.33
CA LEU A 95 1.58 -4.00 8.99
C LEU A 95 2.72 -4.46 8.08
N SER A 96 2.47 -4.55 6.77
CA SER A 96 3.45 -5.05 5.80
C SER A 96 4.72 -4.21 5.74
N TYR A 97 4.64 -2.89 5.97
CA TYR A 97 5.83 -2.03 6.00
C TYR A 97 6.82 -2.45 7.08
N TYR A 98 6.34 -2.77 8.28
CA TYR A 98 7.18 -3.25 9.36
C TYR A 98 7.76 -4.63 9.07
N LEU A 99 6.93 -5.55 8.56
CA LEU A 99 7.37 -6.90 8.21
C LEU A 99 8.44 -6.89 7.11
N ILE A 100 8.28 -6.04 6.10
CA ILE A 100 9.22 -5.95 4.98
C ILE A 100 10.59 -5.42 5.45
N THR A 101 10.62 -4.46 6.39
CA THR A 101 11.88 -3.91 6.90
C THR A 101 12.70 -4.89 7.75
N GLN A 102 12.07 -5.92 8.32
CA GLN A 102 12.79 -6.99 9.03
C GLN A 102 13.69 -7.82 8.10
N PHE A 103 13.40 -7.87 6.79
CA PHE A 103 14.24 -8.57 5.81
C PHE A 103 15.60 -7.88 5.57
N GLY A 104 15.69 -6.56 5.82
CA GLY A 104 16.93 -5.81 5.64
C GLY A 104 17.89 -5.89 6.85
N SER A 105 17.36 -6.16 8.04
CA SER A 105 18.16 -6.29 9.26
C SER A 105 18.83 -7.67 9.35
N SER A 106 20.00 -7.80 8.74
CA SER A 106 20.94 -8.91 8.96
C SER A 106 21.60 -8.80 10.35
N SER A 107 20.82 -8.90 11.42
CA SER A 107 21.41 -9.11 12.75
C SER A 107 21.76 -10.59 12.92
N SER A 108 23.06 -10.86 12.96
CA SER A 108 23.75 -12.14 13.18
C SER A 108 23.55 -12.72 14.59
N GLY A 109 22.31 -12.74 15.10
CA GLY A 109 21.99 -13.34 16.39
C GLY A 109 21.79 -14.85 16.27
N GLN A 110 22.75 -15.64 16.76
CA GLN A 110 22.75 -17.11 16.76
C GLN A 110 21.77 -17.71 17.78
N TYR A 111 20.48 -17.39 17.71
CA TYR A 111 19.46 -17.97 18.59
C TYR A 111 18.50 -18.86 17.78
N PRO A 112 18.23 -20.11 18.20
CA PRO A 112 17.37 -21.04 17.44
C PRO A 112 15.92 -20.54 17.28
N ALA A 113 15.43 -19.73 18.23
CA ALA A 113 14.13 -19.06 18.13
C ALA A 113 14.09 -17.96 17.03
N TYR A 114 15.25 -17.39 16.69
CA TYR A 114 15.37 -16.37 15.64
C TYR A 114 15.33 -17.01 14.24
N LEU A 115 15.84 -18.23 14.09
CA LEU A 115 15.79 -18.98 12.83
C LEU A 115 14.37 -19.45 12.49
N SER A 116 13.61 -19.95 13.46
CA SER A 116 12.21 -20.34 13.25
C SER A 116 11.32 -19.13 12.94
N HIS A 117 11.54 -18.00 13.62
CA HIS A 117 10.85 -16.74 13.34
C HIS A 117 11.14 -16.21 11.92
N ARG A 118 12.41 -16.30 11.47
CA ARG A 118 12.80 -15.94 10.10
C ARG A 118 12.10 -16.82 9.07
N ILE A 119 12.10 -18.14 9.22
CA ILE A 119 11.44 -19.04 8.26
C ILE A 119 9.93 -18.78 8.21
N PHE A 120 9.30 -18.59 9.38
CA PHE A 120 7.86 -18.34 9.50
C PHE A 120 7.41 -17.04 8.80
N LEU A 121 8.25 -16.00 8.80
CA LEU A 121 7.94 -14.73 8.12
C LEU A 121 8.41 -14.69 6.66
N THR A 122 9.49 -15.38 6.32
CA THR A 122 10.11 -15.34 4.98
C THR A 122 9.32 -16.13 3.95
N CYS A 123 8.87 -17.35 4.28
CA CYS A 123 8.18 -18.19 3.32
C CYS A 123 6.85 -17.58 2.83
N PRO A 124 5.96 -17.06 3.70
CA PRO A 124 4.74 -16.39 3.24
C PRO A 124 5.03 -15.16 2.38
N SER A 125 6.05 -14.37 2.74
CA SER A 125 6.42 -13.15 2.01
C SER A 125 6.94 -13.46 0.59
N LEU A 126 7.70 -14.55 0.42
CA LEU A 126 8.12 -15.02 -0.90
C LEU A 126 6.94 -15.51 -1.74
N VAL A 127 5.99 -16.23 -1.15
CA VAL A 127 4.75 -16.64 -1.85
C VAL A 127 3.95 -15.42 -2.29
N CYS A 128 3.80 -14.41 -1.42
CA CYS A 128 3.14 -13.15 -1.79
C CYS A 128 3.87 -12.39 -2.89
N LEU A 129 5.21 -12.37 -2.87
CA LEU A 129 6.04 -11.76 -3.91
C LEU A 129 5.81 -12.46 -5.26
N ILE A 130 5.93 -13.79 -5.30
CA ILE A 130 5.72 -14.58 -6.52
C ILE A 130 4.29 -14.40 -7.03
N GLY A 131 3.29 -14.49 -6.14
CA GLY A 131 1.89 -14.28 -6.50
C GLY A 131 1.65 -12.90 -7.10
N THR A 132 2.28 -11.87 -6.54
CA THR A 132 2.21 -10.51 -7.08
C THR A 132 2.84 -10.43 -8.47
N LEU A 133 4.03 -10.99 -8.67
CA LEU A 133 4.70 -11.00 -9.99
C LEU A 133 3.89 -11.76 -11.04
N VAL A 134 3.25 -12.88 -10.67
CA VAL A 134 2.37 -13.64 -11.57
C VAL A 134 1.14 -12.82 -11.95
N ILE A 135 0.48 -12.16 -10.99
CA ILE A 135 -0.68 -11.31 -11.27
C ILE A 135 -0.27 -10.13 -12.16
N THR A 136 0.83 -9.44 -11.84
CA THR A 136 1.33 -8.32 -12.65
C THR A 136 1.66 -8.76 -14.06
N TRP A 137 2.22 -9.95 -14.25
CA TRP A 137 2.47 -10.51 -15.58
C TRP A 137 1.17 -10.78 -16.36
N ARG A 138 0.13 -11.30 -15.68
CA ARG A 138 -1.18 -11.60 -16.28
C ARG A 138 -1.96 -10.36 -16.66
N VAL A 139 -1.85 -9.28 -15.88
CA VAL A 139 -2.61 -8.03 -16.04
C VAL A 139 -1.75 -6.93 -16.69
N ARG A 140 -0.60 -7.28 -17.28
CA ARG A 140 0.27 -6.30 -17.93
C ARG A 140 -0.44 -5.60 -19.08
N SER A 141 -0.17 -4.31 -19.24
CA SER A 141 -0.65 -3.51 -20.37
C SER A 141 0.03 -3.93 -21.68
N GLU A 142 -0.64 -3.67 -22.81
CA GLU A 142 -0.09 -3.83 -24.15
C GLU A 142 1.19 -3.03 -24.41
N PHE A 143 1.40 -1.94 -23.66
CA PHE A 143 2.61 -1.11 -23.74
C PHE A 143 3.82 -1.71 -23.01
N VAL A 144 3.67 -2.83 -22.30
CA VAL A 144 4.72 -3.43 -21.49
C VAL A 144 5.30 -4.68 -22.16
N SER A 145 6.56 -4.60 -22.57
CA SER A 145 7.27 -5.74 -23.16
C SER A 145 7.65 -6.80 -22.13
N ALA A 146 7.90 -8.03 -22.59
CA ALA A 146 8.40 -9.10 -21.72
C ALA A 146 9.75 -8.75 -21.06
N TRP A 147 10.61 -8.01 -21.75
CA TRP A 147 11.87 -7.54 -21.20
C TRP A 147 11.67 -6.58 -20.02
N MET A 148 10.77 -5.61 -20.17
CA MET A 148 10.42 -4.69 -19.08
C MET A 148 9.91 -5.44 -17.85
N MET A 149 9.18 -6.54 -18.05
CA MET A 149 8.72 -7.38 -16.95
C MET A 149 9.84 -8.15 -16.26
N ILE A 150 10.86 -8.62 -16.99
CA ILE A 150 12.04 -9.27 -16.40
C ILE A 150 12.81 -8.26 -15.54
N VAL A 151 13.08 -7.07 -16.10
CA VAL A 151 13.75 -5.98 -15.38
C VAL A 151 12.94 -5.57 -14.14
N PHE A 152 11.63 -5.36 -14.30
CA PHE A 152 10.73 -5.06 -13.17
C PHE A 152 10.84 -6.14 -12.09
N SER A 153 10.76 -7.43 -12.45
CA SER A 153 10.80 -8.53 -11.49
C SER A 153 12.11 -8.59 -10.72
N ALA A 154 13.23 -8.27 -11.37
CA ALA A 154 14.54 -8.21 -10.71
C ALA A 154 14.66 -7.05 -9.71
N PHE A 155 14.09 -5.88 -10.03
CA PHE A 155 14.16 -4.70 -9.17
C PHE A 155 13.04 -4.60 -8.12
N TYR A 156 11.93 -5.31 -8.33
CA TYR A 156 10.74 -5.21 -7.48
C TYR A 156 10.99 -5.51 -6.00
N PRO A 157 11.78 -6.53 -5.61
CA PRO A 157 12.09 -6.77 -4.20
C PRO A 157 12.79 -5.59 -3.51
N PHE A 158 13.73 -4.95 -4.21
CA PHE A 158 14.43 -3.76 -3.70
C PHE A 158 13.49 -2.57 -3.57
N TYR A 159 12.61 -2.40 -4.55
CA TYR A 159 11.57 -1.38 -4.53
C TYR A 159 10.60 -1.57 -3.35
N LEU A 160 10.22 -2.82 -3.03
CA LEU A 160 9.37 -3.12 -1.86
C LEU A 160 10.04 -2.72 -0.54
N VAL A 161 11.34 -2.98 -0.37
CA VAL A 161 12.08 -2.54 0.83
C VAL A 161 12.11 -1.02 0.93
N LEU A 162 12.41 -0.33 -0.18
CA LEU A 162 12.37 1.13 -0.24
C LEU A 162 10.99 1.69 0.12
N MET A 163 9.92 1.08 -0.41
CA MET A 163 8.55 1.47 -0.08
C MET A 163 8.18 1.19 1.38
N GLY A 164 8.69 0.10 1.96
CA GLY A 164 8.57 -0.18 3.39
C GLY A 164 9.20 0.92 4.26
N MET A 165 10.42 1.35 3.90
CA MET A 165 11.09 2.46 4.58
C MET A 165 10.32 3.78 4.45
N ILE A 166 9.84 4.11 3.25
CA ILE A 166 9.01 5.31 3.01
C ILE A 166 7.71 5.25 3.82
N GLY A 167 7.08 4.07 3.92
CA GLY A 167 5.88 3.84 4.72
C GLY A 167 6.11 4.16 6.20
N ILE A 168 7.16 3.59 6.80
CA ILE A 168 7.52 3.86 8.21
C ILE A 168 7.86 5.34 8.41
N TYR A 169 8.59 5.96 7.48
CA TYR A 169 8.88 7.40 7.55
C TYR A 169 7.61 8.26 7.43
N GLY A 170 6.65 7.84 6.61
CA GLY A 170 5.31 8.43 6.52
C GLY A 170 4.54 8.34 7.84
N HIS A 171 4.60 7.20 8.54
CA HIS A 171 4.04 7.05 9.89
C HIS A 171 4.68 8.02 10.88
N ALA A 172 6.01 8.10 10.90
CA ALA A 172 6.73 9.01 11.77
C ALA A 172 6.31 10.46 11.54
N ARG A 173 6.19 10.88 10.27
CA ARG A 173 5.67 12.21 9.90
C ARG A 173 4.26 12.48 10.40
N GLN A 174 3.38 11.49 10.31
CA GLN A 174 2.03 11.63 10.81
C GLN A 174 1.99 11.78 12.34
N VAL A 175 2.83 11.04 13.07
CA VAL A 175 2.95 11.12 14.53
C VAL A 175 3.43 12.50 14.99
N VAL A 176 4.39 13.09 14.28
CA VAL A 176 4.89 14.45 14.60
C VAL A 176 4.04 15.57 14.00
N ALA A 177 2.88 15.26 13.43
CA ALA A 177 1.97 16.22 12.78
C ALA A 177 2.67 17.10 11.73
N TYR A 178 3.60 16.52 10.96
CA TYR A 178 4.32 17.25 9.93
C TYR A 178 3.38 17.58 8.76
N ASN A 179 3.14 18.87 8.51
CA ASN A 179 2.19 19.34 7.49
C ASN A 179 2.82 20.19 6.36
N ASN A 180 4.15 20.41 6.38
CA ASN A 180 4.82 21.23 5.37
C ASN A 180 4.96 20.49 4.04
N TRP A 181 4.06 20.78 3.09
CA TRP A 181 4.02 20.18 1.77
C TRP A 181 4.61 21.09 0.69
N ASN A 182 5.64 20.61 0.00
CA ASN A 182 6.17 21.25 -1.20
C ASN A 182 5.72 20.46 -2.44
N PRO A 183 4.87 21.03 -3.31
CA PRO A 183 4.44 20.38 -4.55
C PRO A 183 5.64 19.95 -5.40
N THR A 184 5.57 18.75 -5.98
CA THR A 184 6.56 18.33 -6.98
C THR A 184 6.41 19.21 -8.20
N ALA A 185 7.48 19.94 -8.56
CA ALA A 185 7.47 20.80 -9.75
C ALA A 185 7.22 19.95 -11.00
N ARG A 186 6.28 20.39 -11.84
CA ARG A 186 6.10 19.85 -13.19
C ARG A 186 7.06 20.64 -14.07
N LYS A 187 8.18 20.02 -14.44
CA LYS A 187 9.07 20.54 -15.49
C LYS A 187 8.58 20.03 -16.83
#